data_AF-A0A5E4X4V1-F1
#
_entry.id   AF-A0A5E4X4V1-F1
#
_cell.length_a   1.000
_cell.length_b   1.000
_cell.length_c   1.000
_cell.angle_alpha   90.00
_cell.angle_beta   90.00
_cell.angle_gamma   90.00
#
_symmetry.space_group_name_H-M   'P 1'
#
loop_
_entity.id
_entity.type
_entity.pdbx_description
1 polymer ?
#
loop_
_entity_poly.entity_id
_entity_poly.type
_entity_poly.pdbx_seq_one_letter_code
_entity_poly.pdbx_strand_id
1 'polypeptide(L)'
;MTTTHVDSLPSFLCRCLSVRQVTGRRAGVTLANLSGVVAIVLLTGCSEYKASAATVSGAANESESTGASLAEAVQTVTPPREVEVRMRPVAAAVAMSGTPQVGRVVSGTYRWMADWPETGTVHLWEAASGPTRIRVVGRAREMMPSAGLRGVRIRYCVKPVIGEGTSRLTGHKTCSAWTTVDHPRAAEAAG
;
A
#
# COMPACT_ATOMS: atom_id res chain seq x y z
N MET A 1 12.77 11.81 83.34
CA MET A 1 13.07 12.95 82.45
C MET A 1 13.16 12.42 81.03
N THR A 2 12.55 12.99 79.98
CA THR A 2 11.44 13.95 79.87
C THR A 2 10.85 13.75 78.47
N THR A 3 9.53 13.86 78.29
CA THR A 3 8.86 13.73 76.98
C THR A 3 8.92 15.03 76.18
N THR A 4 9.09 14.96 74.85
CA THR A 4 8.55 15.99 73.93
C THR A 4 8.18 15.39 72.56
N HIS A 5 7.00 15.80 72.10
CA HIS A 5 6.45 15.61 70.74
C HIS A 5 7.12 16.57 69.73
N VAL A 6 6.84 16.41 68.43
CA VAL A 6 6.08 17.37 67.59
C VAL A 6 6.20 17.00 66.09
N ASP A 7 5.06 16.92 65.41
CA ASP A 7 4.95 16.83 63.94
C ASP A 7 5.34 18.13 63.24
N SER A 8 5.86 18.05 62.01
CA SER A 8 5.89 19.19 61.08
C SER A 8 5.95 18.75 59.61
N LEU A 9 4.80 18.81 58.94
CA LEU A 9 4.73 19.02 57.49
C LEU A 9 5.04 20.48 57.17
N PRO A 10 5.70 20.76 56.04
CA PRO A 10 5.50 22.03 55.35
C PRO A 10 4.97 21.84 53.92
N SER A 11 3.86 22.50 53.64
CA SER A 11 3.31 22.70 52.30
C SER A 11 4.24 23.57 51.44
N PHE A 12 4.42 23.23 50.17
CA PHE A 12 4.99 24.15 49.18
C PHE A 12 3.99 24.45 48.04
N LEU A 13 3.67 25.74 47.89
CA LEU A 13 2.94 26.34 46.78
C LEU A 13 3.90 27.14 45.88
N CYS A 14 3.43 27.59 44.71
CA CYS A 14 4.17 28.30 43.63
C CYS A 14 5.18 27.41 42.87
N ARG A 15 5.41 27.51 41.55
CA ARG A 15 4.96 28.38 40.41
C ARG A 15 5.13 27.54 39.10
N CYS A 16 4.73 27.93 37.89
CA CYS A 16 4.22 29.20 37.32
C CYS A 16 3.18 28.95 36.20
N LEU A 17 3.04 29.89 35.23
CA LEU A 17 2.13 29.83 34.08
C LEU A 17 2.74 29.22 32.80
N SER A 18 1.88 28.70 31.92
CA SER A 18 1.68 29.11 30.49
C SER A 18 1.07 27.93 29.67
N VAL A 19 0.30 28.07 28.57
CA VAL A 19 -0.22 29.24 27.84
C VAL A 19 -1.44 28.85 26.97
N ARG A 20 -2.29 29.85 26.62
CA ARG A 20 -3.26 29.92 25.49
C ARG A 20 -4.39 28.89 25.25
N GLN A 21 -5.60 29.45 25.21
CA GLN A 21 -6.60 29.35 24.13
C GLN A 21 -7.12 27.96 23.71
N VAL A 22 -8.28 27.60 24.26
CA VAL A 22 -9.27 26.75 23.57
C VAL A 22 -10.33 27.65 22.95
N THR A 23 -10.19 27.95 21.65
CA THR A 23 -11.27 28.54 20.86
C THR A 23 -12.30 27.46 20.52
N GLY A 24 -13.49 27.56 21.10
CA GLY A 24 -14.60 26.65 20.83
C GLY A 24 -15.00 26.68 19.36
N ARG A 25 -14.65 25.62 18.62
CA ARG A 25 -14.92 25.50 17.18
C ARG A 25 -16.41 25.18 16.97
N ARG A 26 -17.24 26.22 16.74
CA ARG A 26 -18.65 26.04 16.40
C ARG A 26 -18.78 25.17 15.15
N ALA A 27 -19.61 24.13 15.24
CA ALA A 27 -20.02 23.34 14.09
C ALA A 27 -20.94 24.19 13.19
N GLY A 28 -20.59 24.26 11.91
CA GLY A 28 -21.38 24.92 10.87
C GLY A 28 -21.28 24.10 9.59
N VAL A 29 -22.08 23.04 9.48
CA VAL A 29 -22.19 22.26 8.23
C VAL A 29 -23.19 22.99 7.34
N THR A 30 -22.71 23.93 6.54
CA THR A 30 -23.51 24.56 5.48
C THR A 30 -23.64 23.60 4.30
N LEU A 31 -24.80 22.97 4.16
CA LEU A 31 -25.19 22.23 2.96
C LEU A 31 -25.35 23.22 1.80
N ALA A 32 -24.38 23.25 0.89
CA ALA A 32 -24.52 23.90 -0.41
C ALA A 32 -25.02 22.88 -1.43
N ASN A 33 -26.30 22.98 -1.80
CA ASN A 33 -26.93 22.08 -2.76
C ASN A 33 -26.33 22.27 -4.16
N LEU A 34 -25.89 21.16 -4.76
CA LEU A 34 -25.47 21.09 -6.16
C LEU A 34 -26.69 21.05 -7.08
N SER A 35 -27.23 22.21 -7.45
CA SER A 35 -28.26 22.30 -8.50
C SER A 35 -27.61 22.26 -9.89
N GLY A 36 -27.56 21.06 -10.48
CA GLY A 36 -27.03 20.87 -11.84
C GLY A 36 -28.02 21.31 -12.93
N VAL A 37 -27.48 21.87 -14.01
CA VAL A 37 -28.16 21.99 -15.31
C VAL A 37 -27.19 21.46 -16.36
N VAL A 38 -27.43 20.23 -16.84
CA VAL A 38 -26.69 19.65 -17.97
C VAL A 38 -27.61 19.69 -19.18
N ALA A 39 -27.38 20.65 -20.08
CA ALA A 39 -28.04 20.70 -21.37
C ALA A 39 -27.38 19.72 -22.33
N ILE A 40 -28.10 18.67 -22.74
CA ILE A 40 -27.63 17.74 -23.78
C ILE A 40 -27.99 18.32 -25.14
N VAL A 41 -26.99 18.84 -25.85
CA VAL A 41 -27.14 19.22 -27.27
C VAL A 41 -26.92 17.95 -28.11
N LEU A 42 -28.00 17.46 -28.73
CA LEU A 42 -27.93 16.37 -29.70
C LEU A 42 -27.39 16.92 -31.03
N LEU A 43 -26.13 16.64 -31.36
CA LEU A 43 -25.59 16.87 -32.70
C LEU A 43 -26.00 15.71 -33.61
N THR A 44 -27.04 15.92 -34.42
CA THR A 44 -27.40 15.08 -35.55
C THR A 44 -26.39 15.25 -36.69
N GLY A 45 -25.19 14.69 -36.53
CA GLY A 45 -24.16 14.65 -37.56
C GLY A 45 -24.35 13.45 -38.49
N CYS A 46 -25.12 13.62 -39.56
CA CYS A 46 -25.18 12.64 -40.65
C CYS A 46 -23.89 12.73 -41.47
N SER A 47 -22.88 11.93 -41.12
CA SER A 47 -21.71 11.73 -41.97
C SER A 47 -22.06 10.78 -43.11
N GLU A 48 -22.59 11.33 -44.20
CA GLU A 48 -22.83 10.62 -45.45
C GLU A 48 -21.50 10.12 -46.04
N TYR A 49 -21.13 8.87 -45.72
CA TYR A 49 -19.93 8.25 -46.28
C TYR A 49 -20.17 7.94 -47.76
N LYS A 50 -19.60 8.80 -48.61
CA LYS A 50 -19.66 8.67 -50.07
C LYS A 50 -18.94 7.40 -50.53
N ALA A 51 -19.70 6.33 -50.71
CA ALA A 51 -19.21 5.10 -51.32
C ALA A 51 -18.80 5.39 -52.78
N SER A 52 -17.50 5.36 -53.05
CA SER A 52 -16.98 5.36 -54.42
C SER A 52 -17.43 4.07 -55.11
N ALA A 53 -18.29 4.20 -56.11
CA ALA A 53 -18.73 3.06 -56.91
C ALA A 53 -17.53 2.47 -57.68
N ALA A 54 -17.16 1.24 -57.35
CA ALA A 54 -16.23 0.47 -58.16
C ALA A 54 -16.95 0.00 -59.43
N THR A 55 -16.61 0.59 -60.58
CA THR A 55 -17.11 0.14 -61.88
C THR A 55 -16.51 -1.21 -62.24
N VAL A 56 -17.36 -2.23 -62.36
CA VAL A 56 -16.99 -3.54 -62.92
C VAL A 56 -16.75 -3.42 -64.42
N SER A 57 -15.55 -3.77 -64.86
CA SER A 57 -15.29 -4.30 -66.20
C SER A 57 -14.00 -5.12 -66.14
N GLY A 58 -13.99 -6.34 -66.67
CA GLY A 58 -12.89 -7.29 -66.50
C GLY A 58 -12.15 -7.60 -67.79
N ALA A 59 -10.96 -8.17 -67.66
CA ALA A 59 -10.30 -9.07 -68.61
C ALA A 59 -9.17 -9.82 -67.89
N ALA A 60 -8.78 -10.99 -68.40
CA ALA A 60 -7.86 -11.91 -67.73
C ALA A 60 -6.37 -11.64 -68.05
N ASN A 61 -5.45 -11.99 -67.14
CA ASN A 61 -4.57 -13.16 -67.31
C ASN A 61 -3.54 -13.35 -66.16
N GLU A 62 -3.17 -14.62 -65.96
CA GLU A 62 -1.89 -15.15 -65.46
C GLU A 62 -1.31 -14.69 -64.10
N SER A 63 -1.56 -15.53 -63.09
CA SER A 63 -0.53 -16.25 -62.30
C SER A 63 0.80 -15.56 -61.95
N GLU A 64 0.98 -15.21 -60.66
CA GLU A 64 2.19 -15.65 -59.94
C GLU A 64 1.90 -15.92 -58.45
N SER A 65 2.59 -16.91 -57.90
CA SER A 65 2.56 -17.29 -56.48
C SER A 65 3.40 -16.33 -55.64
N THR A 66 2.87 -15.91 -54.48
CA THR A 66 3.52 -15.97 -53.14
C THR A 66 2.86 -14.96 -52.20
N GLY A 67 2.32 -15.45 -51.09
CA GLY A 67 1.66 -14.58 -50.11
C GLY A 67 0.94 -15.39 -49.05
N ALA A 68 1.69 -16.07 -48.19
CA ALA A 68 1.12 -16.70 -47.01
C ALA A 68 0.50 -15.63 -46.10
N SER A 69 -0.83 -15.50 -46.16
CA SER A 69 -1.56 -14.53 -45.36
C SER A 69 -1.58 -14.96 -43.89
N LEU A 70 -0.52 -14.58 -43.16
CA LEU A 70 -0.47 -14.58 -41.69
C LEU A 70 -1.36 -13.44 -41.15
N ALA A 71 -2.65 -13.47 -41.50
CA ALA A 71 -3.69 -12.59 -41.00
C ALA A 71 -4.63 -13.29 -40.01
N GLU A 72 -4.25 -14.48 -39.51
CA GLU A 72 -4.87 -15.10 -38.32
C GLU A 72 -4.05 -14.83 -37.05
N ALA A 73 -3.60 -13.58 -36.92
CA ALA A 73 -3.34 -13.02 -35.60
C ALA A 73 -4.70 -12.77 -34.94
N VAL A 74 -5.28 -13.82 -34.33
CA VAL A 74 -6.41 -13.70 -33.41
C VAL A 74 -5.96 -12.77 -32.30
N GLN A 75 -6.32 -11.49 -32.42
CA GLN A 75 -6.18 -10.52 -31.34
C GLN A 75 -7.18 -10.91 -30.27
N THR A 76 -6.77 -11.83 -29.40
CA THR A 76 -7.46 -12.14 -28.16
C THR A 76 -7.47 -10.84 -27.35
N VAL A 77 -8.55 -10.06 -27.49
CA VAL A 77 -8.80 -8.83 -26.76
C VAL A 77 -8.95 -9.20 -25.29
N THR A 78 -7.79 -9.32 -24.65
CA THR A 78 -7.63 -9.68 -23.25
C THR A 78 -8.34 -8.60 -22.45
N PRO A 79 -9.38 -8.93 -21.65
CA PRO A 79 -10.17 -7.91 -20.99
C PRO A 79 -9.26 -7.06 -20.08
N PRO A 80 -9.45 -5.73 -19.98
CA PRO A 80 -8.50 -4.84 -19.30
C PRO A 80 -8.10 -5.27 -17.89
N ARG A 81 -8.99 -5.98 -17.18
CA ARG A 81 -8.76 -6.54 -15.85
C ARG A 81 -7.68 -7.62 -15.80
N GLU A 82 -7.54 -8.44 -16.84
CA GLU A 82 -6.51 -9.47 -16.88
C GLU A 82 -5.12 -8.85 -17.12
N VAL A 83 -5.03 -7.81 -17.97
CA VAL A 83 -3.81 -7.01 -18.13
C VAL A 83 -3.44 -6.34 -16.81
N GLU A 84 -4.41 -5.72 -16.11
CA GLU A 84 -4.18 -5.11 -14.79
C GLU A 84 -3.63 -6.12 -13.77
N VAL A 85 -4.17 -7.35 -13.74
CA VAL A 85 -3.70 -8.42 -12.84
C VAL A 85 -2.27 -8.83 -13.17
N ARG A 86 -1.92 -9.00 -14.45
CA ARG A 86 -0.55 -9.33 -14.88
C ARG A 86 0.46 -8.22 -14.56
N MET A 87 0.02 -6.96 -14.54
CA MET A 87 0.86 -5.80 -14.22
C MET A 87 0.91 -5.43 -12.72
N ARG A 88 0.25 -6.18 -11.82
CA ARG A 88 0.33 -5.88 -10.38
C ARG A 88 1.76 -6.09 -9.87
N PRO A 89 2.35 -5.11 -9.16
CA PRO A 89 3.71 -5.25 -8.65
C PRO A 89 3.78 -6.28 -7.53
N VAL A 90 4.89 -7.01 -7.44
CA VAL A 90 5.10 -8.05 -6.43
C VAL A 90 6.30 -7.72 -5.54
N ALA A 91 6.09 -7.80 -4.22
CA ALA A 91 7.17 -7.84 -3.24
C ALA A 91 7.44 -9.30 -2.89
N ALA A 92 8.59 -9.82 -3.33
CA ALA A 92 9.06 -11.18 -3.07
C ALA A 92 10.10 -11.20 -1.94
N ALA A 93 10.44 -12.39 -1.43
CA ALA A 93 11.51 -12.59 -0.44
C ALA A 93 11.46 -11.62 0.76
N VAL A 94 10.26 -11.33 1.27
CA VAL A 94 10.05 -10.39 2.39
C VAL A 94 10.65 -10.98 3.67
N ALA A 95 11.63 -10.28 4.24
CA ALA A 95 12.42 -10.75 5.37
C ALA A 95 12.72 -9.61 6.37
N MET A 96 13.24 -10.00 7.53
CA MET A 96 13.76 -9.10 8.56
C MET A 96 15.29 -9.27 8.60
N SER A 97 16.03 -8.20 8.90
CA SER A 97 17.50 -8.23 8.96
C SER A 97 18.08 -9.07 10.11
N GLY A 98 17.26 -9.57 11.03
CA GLY A 98 17.69 -10.47 12.09
C GLY A 98 16.56 -10.86 13.02
N THR A 99 16.91 -11.53 14.12
CA THR A 99 15.98 -11.79 15.23
C THR A 99 15.68 -10.47 15.94
N PRO A 100 14.42 -10.05 16.06
CA PRO A 100 14.06 -8.79 16.68
C PRO A 100 14.32 -8.83 18.19
N GLN A 101 14.92 -7.77 18.70
CA GLN A 101 15.24 -7.61 20.13
C GLN A 101 14.68 -6.28 20.64
N VAL A 102 14.24 -6.25 21.89
CA VAL A 102 13.73 -5.01 22.52
C VAL A 102 14.83 -3.94 22.55
N GLY A 103 14.49 -2.72 22.15
CA GLY A 103 15.43 -1.59 22.14
C GLY A 103 16.50 -1.63 21.06
N ARG A 104 16.45 -2.59 20.11
CA ARG A 104 17.34 -2.63 18.95
C ARG A 104 16.56 -2.44 17.66
N VAL A 105 17.09 -1.63 16.74
CA VAL A 105 16.48 -1.43 15.42
C VAL A 105 16.57 -2.72 14.62
N VAL A 106 15.44 -3.13 14.03
CA VAL A 106 15.35 -4.18 13.02
C VAL A 106 14.76 -3.58 11.75
N SER A 107 15.30 -3.98 10.61
CA SER A 107 14.92 -3.46 9.30
C SER A 107 14.26 -4.55 8.45
N GLY A 108 13.30 -4.12 7.64
CA GLY A 108 12.60 -4.94 6.68
C GLY A 108 13.25 -4.89 5.30
N THR A 109 13.42 -6.06 4.71
CA THR A 109 13.96 -6.24 3.35
C THR A 109 12.98 -7.03 2.51
N TYR A 110 13.04 -6.84 1.19
CA TYR A 110 12.27 -7.58 0.22
C TYR A 110 12.91 -7.39 -1.17
N ARG A 111 12.54 -8.23 -2.14
CA ARG A 111 12.92 -8.11 -3.55
C ARG A 111 11.76 -7.54 -4.36
N TRP A 112 11.98 -6.42 -5.04
CA TRP A 112 11.01 -5.84 -5.97
C TRP A 112 10.92 -6.69 -7.24
N MET A 113 9.69 -6.97 -7.67
CA MET A 113 9.38 -7.75 -8.88
C MET A 113 8.27 -7.01 -9.65
N ALA A 114 8.65 -5.93 -10.34
CA ALA A 114 7.84 -5.25 -11.35
C ALA A 114 8.77 -4.44 -12.28
N ASP A 115 8.35 -4.28 -13.54
CA ASP A 115 9.12 -3.52 -14.55
C ASP A 115 9.06 -2.01 -14.34
N TRP A 116 8.07 -1.55 -13.56
CA TRP A 116 7.85 -0.14 -13.23
C TRP A 116 8.44 0.23 -11.86
N PRO A 117 8.87 1.49 -11.66
CA PRO A 117 9.42 1.95 -10.40
C PRO A 117 8.36 2.01 -9.27
N GLU A 118 8.85 1.87 -8.04
CA GLU A 118 8.06 1.89 -6.80
C GLU A 118 7.52 3.30 -6.49
N THR A 119 6.20 3.46 -6.30
CA THR A 119 5.52 4.76 -6.08
C THR A 119 4.68 4.78 -4.79
N GLY A 120 5.37 4.64 -3.66
CA GLY A 120 4.75 4.69 -2.33
C GLY A 120 4.11 3.36 -1.91
N THR A 121 4.92 2.29 -1.98
CA THR A 121 4.70 1.03 -1.25
C THR A 121 4.45 1.30 0.23
N VAL A 122 3.57 0.49 0.82
CA VAL A 122 3.30 0.57 2.27
C VAL A 122 4.10 -0.50 3.00
N HIS A 123 4.97 -0.06 3.91
CA HIS A 123 5.69 -0.91 4.84
C HIS A 123 4.94 -1.01 6.17
N LEU A 124 4.77 -2.21 6.70
CA LEU A 124 4.00 -2.50 7.90
C LEU A 124 4.75 -3.48 8.79
N TRP A 125 4.65 -3.27 10.10
CA TRP A 125 5.03 -4.25 11.10
C TRP A 125 3.78 -4.76 11.78
N GLU A 126 3.60 -6.08 11.79
CA GLU A 126 2.47 -6.75 12.42
C GLU A 126 2.94 -7.56 13.63
N ALA A 127 2.14 -7.55 14.70
CA ALA A 127 2.38 -8.32 15.92
C ALA A 127 1.19 -9.21 16.24
N ALA A 128 1.47 -10.47 16.60
CA ALA A 128 0.51 -11.48 17.01
C ALA A 128 0.81 -11.91 18.45
N SER A 129 -0.11 -11.61 19.37
CA SER A 129 -0.06 -12.03 20.78
C SER A 129 -0.79 -13.38 21.01
N GLY A 130 -1.12 -14.09 19.93
CA GLY A 130 -1.87 -15.34 19.88
C GLY A 130 -2.18 -15.70 18.43
N PRO A 131 -2.83 -16.84 18.15
CA PRO A 131 -3.02 -17.35 16.78
C PRO A 131 -3.86 -16.44 15.87
N THR A 132 -4.82 -15.71 16.43
CA THR A 132 -5.82 -14.93 15.66
C THR A 132 -5.73 -13.41 15.84
N ARG A 133 -5.09 -12.92 16.92
CA ARG A 133 -5.06 -11.48 17.26
C ARG A 133 -3.83 -10.79 16.67
N ILE A 134 -3.93 -10.40 15.40
CA ILE A 134 -2.92 -9.60 14.69
C ILE A 134 -3.23 -8.10 14.87
N ARG A 135 -2.22 -7.29 15.17
CA ARG A 135 -2.29 -5.82 15.18
C ARG A 135 -1.11 -5.20 14.41
N VAL A 136 -1.29 -4.00 13.86
CA VAL A 136 -0.17 -3.22 13.31
C VAL A 136 0.56 -2.52 14.45
N VAL A 137 1.89 -2.59 14.47
CA VAL A 137 2.77 -1.98 15.50
C VAL A 137 3.80 -1.00 14.92
N GLY A 138 3.89 -0.88 13.60
CA GLY A 138 4.79 0.05 12.92
C GLY A 138 4.40 0.26 11.46
N ARG A 139 4.75 1.43 10.91
CA ARG A 139 4.44 1.84 9.53
C ARG A 139 5.67 2.46 8.85
N ALA A 140 6.76 1.71 8.84
CA ALA A 140 8.06 2.12 8.29
C ALA A 140 8.85 0.88 7.87
N ARG A 141 9.91 1.08 7.08
CA ARG A 141 10.83 -0.01 6.72
C ARG A 141 11.63 -0.52 7.93
N GLU A 142 11.83 0.31 8.93
CA GLU A 142 12.54 -0.03 10.17
C GLU A 142 11.59 0.08 11.37
N MET A 143 11.87 -0.68 12.43
CA MET A 143 11.24 -0.48 13.73
C MET A 143 12.21 -0.81 14.86
N MET A 144 11.93 -0.26 16.05
CA MET A 144 12.54 -0.70 17.30
C MET A 144 11.46 -1.36 18.16
N PRO A 145 11.53 -2.67 18.45
CA PRO A 145 10.56 -3.32 19.33
C PRO A 145 10.61 -2.71 20.74
N SER A 146 9.44 -2.31 21.25
CA SER A 146 9.29 -1.83 22.62
C SER A 146 9.17 -2.99 23.61
N ALA A 147 9.36 -2.72 24.91
CA ALA A 147 9.29 -3.74 25.95
C ALA A 147 7.96 -4.54 25.96
N GLY A 148 6.84 -3.90 25.60
CA GLY A 148 5.52 -4.54 25.45
C GLY A 148 5.38 -5.48 24.24
N LEU A 149 6.44 -5.67 23.45
CA LEU A 149 6.54 -6.69 22.39
C LEU A 149 7.41 -7.89 22.77
N ARG A 150 8.08 -7.90 23.93
CA ARG A 150 8.87 -9.05 24.42
C ARG A 150 8.01 -10.32 24.42
N GLY A 151 8.52 -11.41 23.83
CA GLY A 151 7.79 -12.69 23.70
C GLY A 151 6.62 -12.67 22.69
N VAL A 152 6.29 -11.53 22.09
CA VAL A 152 5.26 -11.42 21.04
C VAL A 152 5.87 -11.82 19.70
N ARG A 153 5.10 -12.50 18.84
CA ARG A 153 5.53 -12.80 17.47
C ARG A 153 5.30 -11.57 16.60
N ILE A 154 6.31 -11.12 15.87
CA ILE A 154 6.20 -10.04 14.90
C ILE A 154 6.60 -10.52 13.49
N ARG A 155 6.14 -9.78 12.48
CA ARG A 155 6.57 -9.94 11.08
C ARG A 155 6.60 -8.60 10.37
N TYR A 156 7.46 -8.52 9.35
CA TYR A 156 7.49 -7.42 8.40
C TYR A 156 6.54 -7.72 7.23
N CYS A 157 5.78 -6.73 6.77
CA CYS A 157 4.85 -6.85 5.65
C CYS A 157 5.02 -5.68 4.68
N VAL A 158 4.84 -5.96 3.40
CA VAL A 158 4.99 -5.01 2.29
C VAL A 158 3.73 -5.08 1.43
N LYS A 159 3.10 -3.94 1.15
CA LYS A 159 2.08 -3.81 0.10
C LYS A 159 2.66 -2.97 -1.06
N PRO A 160 3.13 -3.62 -2.13
CA PRO A 160 3.83 -2.95 -3.24
C PRO A 160 2.88 -2.10 -4.09
N VAL A 161 3.42 -1.04 -4.68
CA VAL A 161 2.66 -0.02 -5.41
C VAL A 161 3.46 0.54 -6.59
N ILE A 162 2.81 0.67 -7.75
CA ILE A 162 3.31 1.39 -8.94
C ILE A 162 2.26 2.40 -9.42
N GLY A 163 2.71 3.39 -10.20
CA GLY A 163 1.86 4.43 -10.75
C GLY A 163 1.26 5.39 -9.72
N GLU A 164 0.56 6.41 -10.21
CA GLU A 164 -0.06 7.45 -9.39
C GLU A 164 -1.43 7.82 -9.96
N GLY A 165 -2.29 8.46 -9.14
CA GLY A 165 -3.63 8.84 -9.57
C GLY A 165 -4.43 7.66 -10.14
N THR A 166 -4.84 7.77 -11.41
CA THR A 166 -5.64 6.78 -12.14
C THR A 166 -4.84 5.57 -12.65
N SER A 167 -3.51 5.65 -12.75
CA SER A 167 -2.64 4.52 -13.15
C SER A 167 -2.07 3.75 -11.96
N ARG A 168 -2.51 4.08 -10.73
CA ARG A 168 -2.01 3.48 -9.50
C ARG A 168 -2.45 2.02 -9.36
N LEU A 169 -1.52 1.08 -9.51
CA LEU A 169 -1.75 -0.34 -9.25
C LEU A 169 -1.13 -0.73 -7.90
N THR A 170 -1.87 -1.51 -7.12
CA THR A 170 -1.37 -2.09 -5.87
C THR A 170 -1.35 -3.60 -5.94
N GLY A 171 -0.27 -4.21 -5.48
CA GLY A 171 -0.14 -5.66 -5.37
C GLY A 171 -0.69 -6.22 -4.06
N HIS A 172 -0.61 -7.54 -3.93
CA HIS A 172 -0.99 -8.25 -2.72
C HIS A 172 0.01 -7.96 -1.57
N LYS A 173 -0.48 -8.01 -0.32
CA LYS A 173 0.39 -7.86 0.85
C LYS A 173 1.19 -9.14 1.06
N THR A 174 2.51 -9.07 0.86
CA THR A 174 3.44 -10.15 1.22
C THR A 174 4.04 -9.87 2.59
N CYS A 175 4.24 -10.91 3.41
CA CYS A 175 4.86 -10.77 4.73
C CYS A 175 5.98 -11.79 4.94
N SER A 176 6.93 -11.46 5.82
CA SER A 176 7.90 -12.40 6.35
C SER A 176 7.25 -13.48 7.22
N ALA A 177 8.03 -14.51 7.55
CA ALA A 177 7.69 -15.44 8.63
C ALA A 177 7.50 -14.70 9.99
N TRP A 178 6.78 -15.35 10.90
CA TRP A 178 6.54 -14.88 12.26
C TRP A 178 7.70 -15.20 13.21
N THR A 179 8.39 -14.18 13.69
CA THR A 179 9.55 -14.30 14.59
C THR A 179 9.22 -13.73 15.97
N THR A 180 9.53 -14.46 17.04
CA THR A 180 9.33 -13.99 18.42
C THR A 180 10.38 -12.94 18.80
N VAL A 181 9.97 -11.84 19.44
CA VAL A 181 10.89 -10.81 19.97
C VAL A 181 11.58 -11.31 21.22
N ASP A 182 12.89 -11.06 21.31
CA ASP A 182 13.79 -11.61 22.34
C ASP A 182 13.78 -13.15 22.36
N HIS A 183 13.56 -13.80 21.21
CA HIS A 183 13.69 -15.25 21.11
C HIS A 183 15.13 -15.68 21.41
N PRO A 184 15.36 -16.57 22.40
CA PRO A 184 16.70 -17.09 22.69
C PRO A 184 17.14 -17.97 21.52
N ARG A 185 18.01 -17.44 20.66
CA ARG A 185 18.59 -18.20 19.57
C ARG A 185 19.76 -19.01 20.12
N ALA A 186 19.49 -20.28 20.42
CA ALA A 186 20.43 -21.36 20.70
C ALA A 186 21.87 -20.95 21.06
N ALA A 187 22.18 -20.90 22.36
CA ALA A 187 23.54 -21.05 22.87
C ALA A 187 24.00 -22.53 22.87
N GLU A 188 23.35 -23.38 22.07
CA GLU A 188 23.52 -24.85 21.99
C GLU A 188 24.20 -25.32 20.70
N ALA A 189 24.77 -24.41 19.90
CA ALA A 189 25.51 -24.74 18.68
C ALA A 189 27.04 -24.61 18.82
N ALA A 190 27.53 -24.62 20.07
CA ALA A 190 28.96 -24.59 20.42
C ALA A 190 29.18 -25.43 21.68
N GLY A 191 29.14 -26.76 21.51
CA GLY A 191 29.53 -27.78 22.47
C GLY A 191 30.36 -28.83 21.75
#